data_AF-A0A5E9AR11-F1
#
_entry.id   AF-A0A5E9AR11-F1
#
_cell.length_a   1.000
_cell.length_b   1.000
_cell.length_c   1.000
_cell.angle_alpha   90.00
_cell.angle_beta   90.00
_cell.angle_gamma   90.00
#
_symmetry.space_group_name_H-M   'P 1'
#
loop_
_entity.id
_entity.type
_entity.pdbx_description
1 polymer ?
#
loop_
_entity_poly.entity_id
_entity_poly.type
_entity_poly.pdbx_seq_one_letter_code
_entity_poly.pdbx_strand_id
1 'polypeptide(L)' 'TPRTGRGDDLIAAITGLAPKSGFGAVAVATTGIVRGGALRALNPETLPIEDGYPIASAIERAFGTPPLVVNDAQAAA' A
#
# COMPACT_ATOMS: atom_id res chain seq x y z
N THR A 1 11.25 0.82 -2.48
CA THR A 1 9.98 0.49 -3.16
C THR A 1 10.28 -0.06 -4.54
N PRO A 2 9.78 -1.25 -4.91
CA PRO A 2 9.93 -1.79 -6.27
C PRO A 2 9.44 -0.79 -7.32
N ARG A 3 10.11 -0.74 -8.47
CA ARG A 3 9.74 0.15 -9.60
C ARG A 3 9.18 -0.62 -10.80
N THR A 4 8.61 -1.79 -10.55
CA THR A 4 8.13 -2.70 -11.60
C THR A 4 6.80 -2.26 -12.23
N GLY A 5 6.10 -1.30 -11.62
CA GLY A 5 4.75 -0.91 -12.06
C GLY A 5 3.65 -1.82 -11.55
N ARG A 6 3.98 -2.87 -10.78
CA ARG A 6 3.03 -3.87 -10.31
C ARG A 6 2.82 -3.77 -8.80
N GLY A 7 1.58 -3.56 -8.38
CA GLY A 7 1.23 -3.45 -6.97
C GLY A 7 1.50 -4.74 -6.20
N ASP A 8 1.38 -5.91 -6.82
CA ASP A 8 1.69 -7.18 -6.14
C ASP A 8 3.18 -7.31 -5.78
N ASP A 9 4.08 -6.76 -6.60
CA ASP A 9 5.51 -6.70 -6.26
C ASP A 9 5.77 -5.76 -5.07
N LEU A 10 4.99 -4.67 -4.98
CA LEU A 10 5.01 -3.80 -3.81
C LEU A 10 4.54 -4.54 -2.55
N ILE A 11 3.47 -5.33 -2.61
CA ILE A 11 2.99 -6.13 -1.48
C ILE A 11 4.01 -7.20 -1.08
N ALA A 12 4.63 -7.87 -2.06
CA ALA A 12 5.70 -8.83 -1.79
C ALA A 12 6.89 -8.17 -1.06
N ALA A 13 7.28 -6.96 -1.48
CA ALA A 13 8.32 -6.21 -0.78
C ALA A 13 7.92 -5.80 0.65
N ILE A 14 6.68 -5.34 0.86
CA ILE A 14 6.17 -4.97 2.18
C ILE A 14 6.17 -6.19 3.11
N THR A 15 5.64 -7.33 2.67
CA THR A 15 5.58 -8.56 3.46
C THR A 15 6.96 -9.16 3.74
N GLY A 16 7.94 -8.92 2.86
CA GLY A 16 9.34 -9.28 3.08
C GLY A 16 10.01 -8.47 4.19
N LEU A 17 9.60 -7.21 4.38
CA LEU A 17 10.17 -6.29 5.39
C LEU A 17 9.41 -6.33 6.73
N ALA A 18 8.11 -6.63 6.71
CA ALA A 18 7.28 -6.60 7.90
C ALA A 18 7.59 -7.76 8.86
N PRO A 19 7.46 -7.53 10.19
CA PRO A 19 7.45 -8.61 11.17
C PRO A 19 6.40 -9.65 10.81
N LYS A 20 6.68 -10.93 11.05
CA LYS A 20 5.73 -12.02 10.77
C LYS A 20 4.65 -12.18 11.84
N SER A 21 4.88 -11.65 13.03
CA SER A 21 3.96 -11.68 14.17
C SER A 21 4.28 -10.54 15.14
N GLY A 22 3.43 -10.36 16.17
CA GLY A 22 3.66 -9.39 17.24
C GLY A 22 3.04 -8.01 17.03
N PHE A 23 2.19 -7.83 16.02
CA PHE A 23 1.42 -6.62 15.78
C PHE A 23 -0.09 -6.95 15.75
N GLY A 24 -0.93 -6.01 16.23
CA GLY A 24 -2.39 -6.16 16.25
C GLY A 24 -3.12 -5.40 15.13
N ALA A 25 -2.42 -4.54 14.40
CA ALA A 25 -2.98 -3.70 13.35
C ALA A 25 -1.93 -3.38 12.29
N VAL A 26 -2.41 -3.05 11.08
CA VAL A 26 -1.57 -2.63 9.95
C VAL A 26 -2.06 -1.28 9.45
N ALA A 27 -1.14 -0.35 9.21
CA ALA A 27 -1.42 0.92 8.56
C ALA A 27 -0.39 1.16 7.45
N VAL A 28 -0.84 1.75 6.34
CA VAL A 28 -0.01 2.09 5.18
C VAL A 28 -0.19 3.57 4.87
N ALA A 29 0.90 4.32 5.03
CA ALA A 29 1.05 5.66 4.47
C ALA A 29 1.70 5.54 3.09
N THR A 30 1.12 6.20 2.08
CA THR A 30 1.58 6.07 0.69
C THR A 30 1.51 7.39 -0.07
N THR A 31 2.42 7.59 -1.01
CA THR A 31 2.33 8.70 -1.97
C THR A 31 1.18 8.44 -2.94
N GLY A 32 0.60 9.51 -3.51
CA GLY A 32 -0.53 9.41 -4.43
C GLY A 32 -1.90 9.44 -3.72
N ILE A 33 -2.94 8.99 -4.42
CA ILE A 33 -4.33 9.11 -3.98
C ILE A 33 -4.82 7.75 -3.48
N VAL A 34 -5.33 7.73 -2.26
CA VAL A 34 -6.05 6.58 -1.69
C VAL A 34 -7.55 6.87 -1.72
N ARG A 35 -8.33 6.04 -2.43
CA ARG A 35 -9.79 6.18 -2.49
C ARG A 35 -10.45 4.82 -2.55
N GLY A 36 -11.34 4.54 -1.61
CA GLY A 36 -12.07 3.26 -1.55
C GLY A 36 -11.14 2.03 -1.42
N GLY A 37 -10.01 2.19 -0.71
CA GLY A 37 -9.01 1.12 -0.56
C GLY A 37 -8.13 0.87 -1.79
N ALA A 38 -8.31 1.65 -2.87
CA ALA A 38 -7.47 1.61 -4.06
C ALA A 38 -6.43 2.72 -4.05
N LEU A 39 -5.23 2.41 -4.53
CA LEU A 39 -4.12 3.34 -4.73
C LEU A 39 -4.07 3.76 -6.19
N ARG A 40 -3.95 5.07 -6.41
CA ARG A 40 -3.78 5.67 -7.73
C ARG A 40 -2.61 6.63 -7.69
N ALA A 41 -1.77 6.56 -8.72
CA ALA A 41 -0.72 7.56 -8.91
C ALA A 41 -1.33 8.84 -9.47
N LEU A 42 -1.03 10.00 -8.86
CA LEU A 42 -1.34 11.29 -9.48
C LEU A 42 -0.45 11.53 -10.72
N ASN A 43 0.82 11.15 -10.62
CA ASN A 43 1.76 11.10 -11.73
C ASN A 43 2.36 9.67 -11.83
N PRO A 44 1.99 8.88 -12.86
CA PRO A 44 2.50 7.52 -13.05
C PRO A 44 4.03 7.41 -13.16
N GLU A 45 4.74 8.47 -13.55
CA GLU A 45 6.21 8.47 -13.60
C GLU A 45 6.83 8.44 -12.18
N THR A 46 6.16 9.09 -11.24
CA THR A 46 6.64 9.24 -9.85
C THR A 46 6.27 8.04 -8.98
N LEU A 47 5.10 7.44 -9.22
CA LEU A 47 4.64 6.21 -8.57
C LEU A 47 4.22 5.21 -9.65
N PRO A 48 5.14 4.36 -10.13
CA PRO A 48 4.79 3.32 -11.09
C PRO A 48 3.98 2.23 -10.38
N ILE A 49 2.66 2.30 -10.52
CA ILE A 49 1.68 1.31 -10.06
C ILE A 49 0.46 1.31 -10.99
N GLU A 50 -0.26 0.21 -11.08
CA GLU A 50 -1.52 0.15 -11.84
C GLU A 50 -2.53 1.16 -11.30
N ASP A 51 -3.25 1.83 -12.20
CA ASP A 51 -4.29 2.78 -11.81
C ASP A 51 -5.44 2.06 -11.09
N GLY A 52 -5.59 2.32 -9.80
CA GLY A 52 -6.63 1.73 -8.97
C GLY A 52 -6.23 0.40 -8.36
N TYR A 53 -4.93 0.15 -8.17
CA TYR A 53 -4.46 -1.06 -7.50
C TYR A 53 -5.14 -1.23 -6.12
N PRO A 54 -5.79 -2.39 -5.82
CA PRO A 54 -6.58 -2.59 -4.61
C PRO A 54 -5.71 -2.85 -3.36
N ILE A 55 -4.88 -1.88 -2.99
CA ILE A 55 -3.85 -2.01 -1.95
C ILE A 55 -4.41 -2.45 -0.59
N ALA A 56 -5.58 -1.95 -0.19
CA ALA A 56 -6.17 -2.31 1.11
C ALA A 56 -6.51 -3.80 1.16
N SER A 57 -7.17 -4.32 0.12
CA SER A 57 -7.50 -5.74 0.02
C SER A 57 -6.25 -6.61 -0.11
N ALA A 58 -5.22 -6.13 -0.82
CA ALA A 58 -3.97 -6.88 -0.97
C ALA A 58 -3.18 -6.99 0.35
N ILE A 59 -3.13 -5.92 1.14
CA ILE A 59 -2.55 -5.91 2.48
C ILE A 59 -3.38 -6.77 3.45
N GLU A 60 -4.71 -6.67 3.40
CA GLU A 60 -5.59 -7.51 4.22
C GLU A 60 -5.38 -9.00 3.95
N ARG A 61 -5.27 -9.41 2.67
CA ARG A 61 -4.93 -10.80 2.29
C ARG A 61 -3.56 -11.23 2.80
N ALA A 62 -2.59 -10.30 2.83
CA ALA A 62 -1.22 -10.59 3.22
C ALA A 62 -1.03 -10.73 4.74
N PHE A 63 -1.78 -9.95 5.53
CA PHE A 63 -1.60 -9.88 6.98
C PHE A 63 -2.80 -10.39 7.79
N GLY A 64 -3.90 -10.75 7.12
CA GLY A 64 -5.12 -11.27 7.74
C GLY A 64 -5.91 -10.25 8.57
N THR A 65 -5.58 -8.96 8.46
CA THR A 65 -6.24 -7.88 9.21
C THR A 65 -6.53 -6.69 8.30
N PRO A 66 -7.72 -6.06 8.40
CA PRO A 66 -8.06 -4.88 7.60
C PRO A 66 -7.11 -3.72 7.90
N PRO A 67 -6.42 -3.16 6.88
CA PRO A 67 -5.49 -2.06 7.11
C PRO A 67 -6.18 -0.69 7.09
N LEU A 68 -5.57 0.26 7.81
CA LEU A 68 -5.75 1.67 7.49
C LEU A 68 -4.84 2.03 6.31
N VAL A 69 -5.37 2.59 5.23
CA VAL A 69 -4.57 3.09 4.11
C VAL A 69 -4.90 4.56 3.90
N VAL A 70 -3.87 5.41 3.95
CA VAL A 70 -4.00 6.87 3.85
C VAL A 70 -2.86 7.45 3.03
N ASN A 71 -3.08 8.63 2.46
CA ASN A 71 -1.99 9.37 1.83
C ASN A 71 -0.96 9.79 2.89
N ASP A 72 0.31 9.82 2.50
CA ASP A 72 1.45 10.17 3.35
C ASP A 72 1.37 11.59 3.95
N ALA A 73 0.93 12.59 3.18
CA ALA A 73 0.70 13.93 3.70
C ALA A 73 -0.48 13.97 4.70
N GLN A 74 -1.51 13.14 4.49
CA GLN A 74 -2.60 13.00 5.47
C GLN A 74 -2.15 12.31 6.76
N ALA A 75 -1.25 11.34 6.67
CA ALA A 75 -0.70 10.65 7.83
C ALA A 75 0.23 11.53 8.67
N ALA A 76 0.82 12.56 8.07
CA ALA A 76 1.77 13.47 8.71
C ALA A 76 1.13 14.73 9.33
N ALA A 77 -0.13 15.02 9.01
CA ALA A 77 -0.89 16.18 9.51
C ALA A 77 -1.49 15.93 10.91
#